data_AF-A0A9X8DWU3-F1
#
_entry.id   AF-A0A9X8DWU3-F1
#
_cell.length_a   1.000
_cell.length_b   1.000
_cell.length_c   1.000
_cell.angle_alpha   90.00
_cell.angle_beta   90.00
_cell.angle_gamma   90.00
#
_symmetry.space_group_name_H-M   'P 1'
#
loop_
_entity.id
_entity.type
_entity.pdbx_description
1 polymer ?
#
loop_
_entity_poly.entity_id
_entity_poly.type
_entity_poly.pdbx_seq_one_letter_code
_entity_poly.pdbx_strand_id
1 'polypeptide(L)'
;ALCIVLETSTTTDNTASSRAWGIAQVVFSSLYVVEMMLKIAVCGWRDYMHSFRNRFDAAITIGSLVVDICAEVPNTLATNHTVPKVLMTCRCLRMLRLFLSIERYRVILHTAWAMVPIGKNLLLVMFCNMNVFALVGHQLFGGRISPALLNTAPFANSTYAAAGYAANNFNDVPSGMVTLFELLVVNNWFVIVEGHVLVTSAWVRVFFIAFWLTGVIMTLNLIVASILDAFSKEYAAAAAITDAPKSFDSPLSCQMEMKSFVVPPTSSPSQTRLTHQRMVAFASSKEPNGGNDLLPDECRSA
;
A
#
# COMPACT_ATOMS: atom_id res chain seq x y z
N ALA A 1 9.81 -1.55 17.13
CA ALA A 1 9.11 -0.27 16.95
C ALA A 1 9.32 0.66 18.12
N LEU A 2 8.99 0.22 19.34
CA LEU A 2 9.24 0.95 20.57
C LEU A 2 10.68 1.49 20.68
N CYS A 3 11.71 0.68 20.38
CA CYS A 3 13.12 1.13 20.45
C CYS A 3 13.45 2.31 19.53
N ILE A 4 12.86 2.40 18.33
CA ILE A 4 13.17 3.47 17.37
C ILE A 4 12.36 4.74 17.66
N VAL A 5 11.11 4.59 18.11
CA VAL A 5 10.32 5.71 18.64
C VAL A 5 10.99 6.29 19.89
N LEU A 6 11.55 5.43 20.74
CA LEU A 6 12.32 5.86 21.89
C LEU A 6 13.64 6.51 21.47
N GLU A 7 14.41 5.92 20.54
CA GLU A 7 15.66 6.48 20.00
C GLU A 7 15.47 7.89 19.40
N THR A 8 14.37 8.12 18.68
CA THR A 8 14.01 9.44 18.12
C THR A 8 13.49 10.42 19.17
N SER A 9 12.92 9.94 20.27
CA SER A 9 12.46 10.79 21.39
C SER A 9 13.53 11.09 22.45
N THR A 10 14.56 10.23 22.58
CA THR A 10 15.60 10.33 23.64
C THR A 10 16.93 10.89 23.15
N THR A 11 16.98 11.45 21.94
CA THR A 11 18.23 11.94 21.31
C THR A 11 18.82 13.18 21.99
N THR A 12 18.37 13.57 23.18
CA THR A 12 18.80 14.82 23.82
C THR A 12 19.78 14.68 24.98
N ASP A 13 19.84 13.60 25.80
CA ASP A 13 20.63 13.72 27.06
C ASP A 13 21.46 12.53 27.59
N ASN A 14 21.41 11.30 27.05
CA ASN A 14 22.13 10.18 27.70
C ASN A 14 22.90 9.24 26.74
N THR A 15 24.23 9.34 26.76
CA THR A 15 25.16 8.47 26.01
C THR A 15 25.09 6.99 26.42
N ALA A 16 24.73 6.70 27.67
CA ALA A 16 24.49 5.34 28.16
C ALA A 16 23.24 4.70 27.53
N SER A 17 22.15 5.47 27.39
CA SER A 17 20.92 5.02 26.73
C SER A 17 21.17 4.69 25.26
N SER A 18 21.92 5.54 24.55
CA SER A 18 22.27 5.31 23.14
C SER A 18 23.01 3.98 22.91
N ARG A 19 23.98 3.62 23.78
CA ARG A 19 24.69 2.34 23.68
C ARG A 19 23.79 1.13 23.94
N ALA A 20 22.92 1.22 24.94
CA ALA A 20 21.96 0.15 25.25
C ALA A 20 21.00 -0.10 24.07
N TRP A 21 20.56 0.96 23.39
CA TRP A 21 19.72 0.85 22.20
C TRP A 21 20.43 0.17 21.02
N GLY A 22 21.70 0.52 20.78
CA GLY A 22 22.49 -0.13 19.73
C GLY A 22 22.63 -1.64 19.95
N ILE A 23 22.89 -2.07 21.20
CA ILE A 23 22.98 -3.50 21.54
C ILE A 23 21.64 -4.20 21.32
N ALA A 24 20.54 -3.62 21.82
CA ALA A 24 19.22 -4.20 21.62
C ALA A 24 18.87 -4.33 20.13
N GLN A 25 19.22 -3.34 19.31
CA GLN A 25 18.99 -3.36 17.87
C GLN A 25 19.74 -4.51 17.18
N VAL A 26 21.01 -4.74 17.53
CA VAL A 26 21.81 -5.85 16.99
C VAL A 26 21.21 -7.21 17.39
N VAL A 27 20.79 -7.36 18.65
CA VAL A 27 20.14 -8.60 19.14
C VAL A 27 18.84 -8.88 18.40
N PHE A 28 17.98 -7.89 18.20
CA PHE A 28 16.76 -8.09 17.42
C PHE A 28 17.07 -8.41 15.95
N SER A 29 18.01 -7.69 15.32
CA SER A 29 18.43 -7.96 13.95
C SER A 29 18.96 -9.39 13.78
N SER A 30 19.78 -9.89 14.70
CA SER A 30 20.33 -11.24 14.63
C SER A 30 19.26 -12.32 14.81
N LEU A 31 18.30 -12.13 15.71
CA LEU A 31 17.17 -13.05 15.88
C LEU A 31 16.36 -13.21 14.58
N TYR A 32 16.11 -12.13 13.83
CA TYR A 32 15.42 -12.21 12.55
C TYR A 32 16.22 -12.93 11.47
N VAL A 33 17.55 -12.75 11.45
CA VAL A 33 18.41 -13.51 10.54
C VAL A 33 18.34 -15.00 10.87
N VAL A 34 18.40 -15.36 12.15
CA VAL A 34 18.26 -16.75 12.60
C VAL A 34 16.88 -17.31 12.24
N GLU A 35 15.80 -16.58 12.48
CA GLU A 35 14.45 -16.96 12.10
C GLU A 35 14.34 -17.23 10.58
N MET A 36 14.92 -16.34 9.76
CA MET A 36 14.97 -16.51 8.30
C MET A 36 15.72 -17.78 7.91
N MET A 37 16.91 -18.01 8.47
CA MET A 37 17.73 -19.20 8.19
C MET A 37 17.02 -20.50 8.60
N LEU A 38 16.35 -20.51 9.76
CA LEU A 38 15.55 -21.65 10.22
C LEU A 38 14.37 -21.93 9.29
N LYS A 39 13.63 -20.89 8.86
CA LYS A 39 12.52 -21.06 7.90
C LYS A 39 13.00 -21.63 6.56
N ILE A 40 14.15 -21.18 6.06
CA ILE A 40 14.74 -21.70 4.82
C ILE A 40 15.18 -23.17 5.01
N ALA A 41 15.75 -23.52 6.16
CA ALA A 41 16.18 -24.88 6.45
C ALA A 41 15.00 -25.87 6.57
N VAL A 42 13.87 -25.46 7.16
CA VAL A 42 12.69 -26.31 7.36
C VAL A 42 11.83 -26.41 6.10
N CYS A 43 11.52 -25.28 5.45
CA CYS A 43 10.61 -25.26 4.30
C CYS A 43 11.33 -25.52 2.96
N GLY A 44 12.66 -25.45 2.93
CA GLY A 44 13.42 -25.45 1.69
C GLY A 44 13.31 -24.12 0.93
N TRP A 45 14.32 -23.83 0.11
CA TRP A 45 14.43 -22.55 -0.60
C TRP A 45 13.24 -22.25 -1.53
N ARG A 46 12.74 -23.27 -2.24
CA ARG A 46 11.67 -23.11 -3.24
C ARG A 46 10.34 -22.72 -2.60
N ASP A 47 9.91 -23.45 -1.58
CA ASP A 47 8.62 -23.18 -0.92
C ASP A 47 8.68 -21.89 -0.08
N TYR A 48 9.86 -21.57 0.48
CA TYR A 48 10.10 -20.30 1.14
C TYR A 48 9.90 -19.10 0.20
N MET A 49 10.46 -19.16 -1.02
CA MET A 49 10.31 -18.10 -2.01
C MET A 49 8.92 -18.07 -2.66
N HIS A 50 8.09 -19.11 -2.57
CA HIS A 50 6.74 -19.05 -3.13
C HIS A 50 5.80 -18.16 -2.32
N SER A 51 5.96 -18.12 -0.99
CA SER A 51 5.10 -17.33 -0.10
C SER A 51 5.49 -15.84 -0.09
N PHE A 52 4.53 -14.96 -0.45
CA PHE A 52 4.72 -13.50 -0.41
C PHE A 52 5.17 -13.00 0.97
N ARG A 53 4.62 -13.58 2.05
CA ARG A 53 4.97 -13.23 3.43
C ARG A 53 6.46 -13.49 3.70
N ASN A 54 6.93 -14.66 3.32
CA ASN A 54 8.30 -15.08 3.57
C ASN A 54 9.29 -14.29 2.70
N ARG A 55 8.96 -14.05 1.43
CA ARG A 55 9.74 -13.17 0.54
C ARG A 55 9.90 -11.76 1.09
N PHE A 56 8.81 -11.20 1.60
CA PHE A 56 8.81 -9.85 2.12
C PHE A 56 9.61 -9.75 3.44
N ASP A 57 9.43 -10.71 4.34
CA ASP A 57 10.19 -10.82 5.59
C ASP A 57 11.70 -10.98 5.33
N ALA A 58 12.07 -11.81 4.35
CA ALA A 58 13.44 -11.97 3.88
C ALA A 58 14.00 -10.67 3.32
N ALA A 59 13.26 -9.99 2.44
CA ALA A 59 13.70 -8.76 1.80
C ALA A 59 14.00 -7.67 2.85
N ILE A 60 13.15 -7.50 3.86
CA ILE A 60 13.44 -6.51 4.92
C ILE A 60 14.59 -6.98 5.81
N THR A 61 14.68 -8.26 6.15
CA THR A 61 15.78 -8.78 6.99
C THR A 61 17.13 -8.59 6.31
N ILE A 62 17.23 -8.94 5.02
CA ILE A 62 18.44 -8.72 4.21
C ILE A 62 18.72 -7.22 4.05
N GLY A 63 17.72 -6.41 3.67
CA GLY A 63 17.91 -4.96 3.50
C GLY A 63 18.34 -4.28 4.81
N SER A 64 17.81 -4.73 5.95
CA SER A 64 18.20 -4.23 7.27
C SER A 64 19.63 -4.58 7.63
N LEU A 65 20.05 -5.82 7.33
CA LEU A 65 21.41 -6.29 7.54
C LEU A 65 22.41 -5.51 6.68
N VAL A 66 22.08 -5.28 5.40
CA VAL A 66 22.90 -4.46 4.50
C VAL A 66 23.07 -3.05 5.05
N VAL A 67 22.00 -2.42 5.54
CA VAL A 67 22.06 -1.09 6.15
C VAL A 67 22.92 -1.08 7.41
N ASP A 68 22.80 -2.10 8.27
CA ASP A 68 23.62 -2.22 9.50
C ASP A 68 25.11 -2.38 9.15
N ILE A 69 25.45 -3.26 8.20
CA ILE A 69 26.83 -3.47 7.74
C ILE A 69 27.39 -2.19 7.09
N CYS A 70 26.64 -1.56 6.18
CA CYS A 70 27.08 -0.33 5.51
C CYS A 70 27.26 0.85 6.49
N ALA A 71 26.57 0.86 7.62
CA ALA A 71 26.75 1.89 8.65
C ALA A 71 28.05 1.72 9.45
N GLU A 72 28.58 0.49 9.55
CA GLU A 72 29.82 0.20 10.29
C GLU A 72 31.09 0.27 9.43
N VAL A 73 30.98 0.26 8.10
CA VAL A 73 32.14 0.37 7.19
C VAL A 73 32.64 1.84 7.13
N PRO A 74 33.81 2.18 7.73
CA PRO A 74 34.16 3.59 7.97
C PRO A 74 34.74 4.33 6.76
N ASN A 75 35.15 3.66 5.69
CA ASN A 75 36.28 4.17 4.88
C ASN A 75 36.05 4.52 3.40
N THR A 76 34.84 4.47 2.83
CA THR A 76 34.67 4.85 1.41
C THR A 76 33.37 5.56 1.04
N LEU A 77 32.33 5.53 1.88
CA LEU A 77 31.00 6.08 1.57
C LEU A 77 30.68 7.40 2.30
N ALA A 78 31.50 7.78 3.28
CA ALA A 78 31.31 8.98 4.11
C ALA A 78 31.59 10.31 3.39
N THR A 79 32.12 10.27 2.16
CA THR A 79 32.37 11.47 1.34
C THR A 79 31.08 12.15 0.89
N ASN A 80 29.95 11.41 0.85
CA ASN A 80 28.64 11.92 0.48
C ASN A 80 27.74 12.04 1.72
N HIS A 81 27.43 13.27 2.13
CA HIS A 81 26.52 13.62 3.23
C HIS A 81 25.08 13.04 3.08
N THR A 82 24.75 12.50 1.90
CA THR A 82 23.45 11.90 1.58
C THR A 82 23.34 10.44 2.03
N VAL A 83 24.43 9.66 1.96
CA VAL A 83 24.39 8.21 2.24
C VAL A 83 24.05 7.92 3.70
N PRO A 84 24.63 8.59 4.72
CA PRO A 84 24.27 8.38 6.12
C PRO A 84 22.79 8.72 6.40
N LYS A 85 22.26 9.77 5.77
CA LYS A 85 20.85 10.17 5.91
C LYS A 85 19.92 9.09 5.36
N VAL A 86 20.21 8.56 4.17
CA VAL A 86 19.44 7.47 3.56
C VAL A 86 19.49 6.21 4.40
N LEU A 87 20.67 5.84 4.92
CA LEU A 87 20.81 4.67 5.82
C LEU A 87 19.99 4.82 7.10
N MET A 88 19.92 6.02 7.68
CA MET A 88 19.05 6.31 8.82
C MET A 88 17.56 6.18 8.45
N THR A 89 17.11 6.70 7.31
CA THR A 89 15.72 6.54 6.84
C THR A 89 15.38 5.07 6.56
N CYS A 90 16.31 4.30 6.00
CA CYS A 90 16.10 2.87 5.74
C CYS A 90 15.90 2.05 7.03
N ARG A 91 16.36 2.52 8.20
CA ARG A 91 16.04 1.87 9.49
C ARG A 91 14.53 1.88 9.78
N CYS A 92 13.78 2.87 9.27
CA CYS A 92 12.33 2.92 9.36
C CYS A 92 11.64 1.76 8.60
N LEU A 93 12.28 1.13 7.60
CA LEU A 93 11.75 -0.06 6.92
C LEU A 93 11.55 -1.23 7.90
N ARG A 94 12.29 -1.26 9.01
CA ARG A 94 12.08 -2.26 10.07
C ARG A 94 10.73 -2.07 10.77
N MET A 95 10.20 -0.84 10.83
CA MET A 95 8.84 -0.57 11.34
C MET A 95 7.79 -1.16 10.43
N LEU A 96 8.02 -1.15 9.12
CA LEU A 96 7.11 -1.69 8.13
C LEU A 96 6.86 -3.20 8.36
N ARG A 97 7.84 -3.95 8.89
CA ARG A 97 7.64 -5.34 9.33
C ARG A 97 6.54 -5.49 10.37
N LEU A 98 6.46 -4.59 11.35
CA LEU A 98 5.45 -4.65 12.40
C LEU A 98 4.06 -4.38 11.83
N PHE A 99 3.94 -3.35 10.97
CA PHE A 99 2.70 -3.06 10.27
C PHE A 99 2.23 -4.25 9.44
N LEU A 100 3.14 -4.98 8.80
CA LEU A 100 2.80 -6.10 7.92
C LEU A 100 2.64 -7.44 8.62
N SER A 101 3.12 -7.58 9.86
CA SER A 101 2.91 -8.77 10.69
C SER A 101 1.45 -8.89 11.16
N ILE A 102 0.78 -7.74 11.37
CA ILE A 102 -0.61 -7.69 11.83
C ILE A 102 -1.55 -8.05 10.67
N GLU A 103 -2.39 -9.07 10.90
CA GLU A 103 -3.35 -9.57 9.92
C GLU A 103 -4.28 -8.50 9.36
N ARG A 104 -4.77 -7.58 10.21
CA ARG A 104 -5.68 -6.49 9.82
C ARG A 104 -5.08 -5.57 8.75
N TYR A 105 -3.82 -5.15 8.91
CA TYR A 105 -3.15 -4.29 7.93
C TYR A 105 -2.89 -5.02 6.61
N ARG A 106 -2.65 -6.33 6.65
CA ARG A 106 -2.50 -7.14 5.43
C ARG A 106 -3.78 -7.15 4.60
N VAL A 107 -4.94 -7.28 5.24
CA VAL A 107 -6.24 -7.22 4.54
C VAL A 107 -6.42 -5.85 3.88
N ILE A 108 -6.09 -4.76 4.57
CA ILE A 108 -6.16 -3.40 4.02
C ILE A 108 -5.25 -3.26 2.80
N LEU A 109 -3.99 -3.71 2.90
CA LEU A 109 -3.04 -3.61 1.79
C LEU A 109 -3.40 -4.49 0.61
N HIS A 110 -3.89 -5.71 0.86
CA HIS A 110 -4.41 -6.58 -0.18
C HIS A 110 -5.59 -5.93 -0.91
N THR A 111 -6.51 -5.32 -0.15
CA THR A 111 -7.66 -4.60 -0.71
C THR A 111 -7.18 -3.39 -1.52
N ALA A 112 -6.25 -2.59 -1.01
CA ALA A 112 -5.67 -1.46 -1.74
C ALA A 112 -5.01 -1.91 -3.05
N TRP A 113 -4.28 -3.03 -3.03
CA TRP A 113 -3.65 -3.60 -4.23
C TRP A 113 -4.68 -4.10 -5.24
N ALA A 114 -5.79 -4.67 -4.78
CA ALA A 114 -6.91 -5.06 -5.63
C ALA A 114 -7.62 -3.87 -6.29
N MET A 115 -7.53 -2.66 -5.73
CA MET A 115 -8.09 -1.43 -6.33
C MET A 115 -7.19 -0.81 -7.41
N VAL A 116 -5.88 -1.07 -7.39
CA VAL A 116 -4.94 -0.57 -8.42
C VAL A 116 -5.36 -0.90 -9.85
N PRO A 117 -5.72 -2.15 -10.22
CA PRO A 117 -6.10 -2.47 -11.61
C PRO A 117 -7.38 -1.76 -12.06
N ILE A 118 -8.27 -1.38 -11.14
CA ILE A 118 -9.49 -0.62 -11.43
C ILE A 118 -9.13 0.80 -11.87
N GLY A 119 -8.19 1.44 -11.17
CA GLY A 119 -7.75 2.81 -11.47
C GLY A 119 -6.62 2.94 -12.49
N LYS A 120 -5.96 1.84 -12.90
CA LYS A 120 -4.66 1.91 -13.63
C LYS A 120 -4.71 2.71 -14.93
N ASN A 121 -5.80 2.59 -15.71
CA ASN A 121 -5.91 3.27 -17.01
C ASN A 121 -6.03 4.80 -16.80
N LEU A 122 -6.78 5.20 -15.77
CA LEU A 122 -6.96 6.61 -15.42
C LEU A 122 -5.69 7.18 -14.79
N LEU A 123 -5.01 6.39 -13.94
CA LEU A 123 -3.71 6.74 -13.38
C LEU A 123 -2.68 6.99 -14.50
N LEU A 124 -2.70 6.17 -15.56
CA LEU A 124 -1.82 6.34 -16.72
C LEU A 124 -2.12 7.65 -17.47
N VAL A 125 -3.40 7.98 -17.69
CA VAL A 125 -3.81 9.26 -18.32
C VAL A 125 -3.38 10.45 -17.46
N MET A 126 -3.60 10.38 -16.14
CA MET A 126 -3.17 11.41 -15.19
C MET A 126 -1.65 11.60 -15.21
N PHE A 127 -0.90 10.49 -15.17
CA PHE A 127 0.55 10.52 -15.27
C PHE A 127 1.03 11.11 -16.60
N CYS A 128 0.38 10.78 -17.72
CA CYS A 128 0.68 11.36 -19.02
C CYS A 128 0.43 12.88 -19.05
N ASN A 129 -0.71 13.33 -18.53
CA ASN A 129 -1.02 14.76 -18.41
C ASN A 129 0.03 15.50 -17.58
N MET A 130 0.39 14.95 -16.42
CA MET A 130 1.46 15.52 -15.59
C MET A 130 2.80 15.59 -16.33
N ASN A 131 3.17 14.57 -17.12
CA ASN A 131 4.42 14.61 -17.89
C ASN A 131 4.43 15.71 -18.94
N VAL A 132 3.31 15.94 -19.64
CA VAL A 132 3.18 17.03 -20.62
C VAL A 132 3.40 18.38 -19.92
N PHE A 133 2.72 18.62 -18.82
CA PHE A 133 2.88 19.86 -18.05
C PHE A 133 4.26 19.97 -17.39
N ALA A 134 4.89 18.88 -16.96
CA ALA A 134 6.23 18.88 -16.40
C ALA A 134 7.27 19.28 -17.45
N LEU A 135 7.14 18.77 -18.68
CA LEU A 135 8.02 19.14 -19.79
C LEU A 135 7.84 20.61 -20.19
N VAL A 136 6.60 21.08 -20.30
CA VAL A 136 6.32 22.49 -20.59
C VAL A 136 6.83 23.39 -19.47
N GLY A 137 6.57 23.03 -18.21
CA GLY A 137 7.08 23.74 -17.03
C GLY A 137 8.61 23.76 -16.97
N HIS A 138 9.27 22.67 -17.35
CA HIS A 138 10.73 22.62 -17.45
C HIS A 138 11.27 23.62 -18.48
N GLN A 139 10.63 23.76 -19.64
CA GLN A 139 11.02 24.77 -20.62
C GLN A 139 10.77 26.21 -20.13
N LEU A 140 9.67 26.43 -19.41
CA LEU A 140 9.28 27.76 -18.90
C LEU A 140 10.08 28.20 -17.67
N PHE A 141 10.45 27.30 -16.78
CA PHE A 141 11.02 27.63 -15.46
C PHE A 141 12.37 26.98 -15.17
N GLY A 142 12.86 26.12 -16.07
CA GLY A 142 14.10 25.38 -15.87
C GLY A 142 15.28 26.28 -15.54
N GLY A 143 15.93 26.01 -14.40
CA GLY A 143 17.12 26.72 -13.93
C GLY A 143 16.84 28.10 -13.32
N ARG A 144 15.58 28.56 -13.27
CA ARG A 144 15.23 29.90 -12.77
C ARG A 144 15.02 29.95 -11.25
N ILE A 145 14.70 28.82 -10.63
CA ILE A 145 14.50 28.71 -9.18
C ILE A 145 15.64 27.87 -8.63
N SER A 146 16.51 28.45 -7.80
CA SER A 146 17.58 27.71 -7.13
C SER A 146 17.60 28.01 -5.64
N PRO A 147 18.05 27.07 -4.79
CA PRO A 147 18.13 27.30 -3.35
C PRO A 147 18.99 28.53 -2.98
N ALA A 148 20.01 28.82 -3.78
CA ALA A 148 20.87 29.99 -3.58
C ALA A 148 20.16 31.32 -3.87
N LEU A 149 19.17 31.33 -4.78
CA LEU A 149 18.42 32.53 -5.16
C LEU A 149 17.30 32.89 -4.18
N LEU A 150 16.91 32.00 -3.26
CA LEU A 150 15.76 32.24 -2.37
C LEU A 150 16.00 33.35 -1.35
N ASN A 151 17.27 33.58 -0.98
CA ASN A 151 17.66 34.63 -0.05
C ASN A 151 17.98 35.96 -0.75
N THR A 152 17.91 36.01 -2.08
CA THR A 152 18.21 37.21 -2.88
C THR A 152 16.97 37.69 -3.61
N ALA A 153 16.99 38.93 -4.13
CA ALA A 153 15.90 39.42 -4.98
C ALA A 153 15.78 38.53 -6.23
N PRO A 154 14.56 38.14 -6.66
CA PRO A 154 13.24 38.66 -6.25
C PRO A 154 12.58 37.94 -5.07
N PHE A 155 13.21 36.92 -4.48
CA PHE A 155 12.59 36.02 -3.49
C PHE A 155 12.71 36.46 -2.03
N ALA A 156 13.62 37.39 -1.71
CA ALA A 156 13.99 37.76 -0.33
C ALA A 156 12.81 38.10 0.61
N ASN A 157 11.68 38.57 0.09
CA ASN A 157 10.47 38.87 0.86
C ASN A 157 9.22 38.09 0.39
N SER A 158 9.42 37.01 -0.36
CA SER A 158 8.33 36.21 -0.92
C SER A 158 7.83 35.17 0.08
N THR A 159 6.54 34.86 0.01
CA THR A 159 5.96 33.76 0.81
C THR A 159 6.57 32.40 0.42
N TYR A 160 6.98 32.27 -0.85
CA TYR A 160 7.62 31.09 -1.40
C TYR A 160 8.97 30.78 -0.75
N ALA A 161 9.81 31.79 -0.53
CA ALA A 161 11.07 31.62 0.18
C ALA A 161 10.87 31.37 1.67
N ALA A 162 9.94 32.11 2.30
CA ALA A 162 9.64 31.95 3.73
C ALA A 162 9.10 30.55 4.07
N ALA A 163 8.32 29.94 3.18
CA ALA A 163 7.77 28.60 3.36
C ALA A 163 8.72 27.47 2.92
N GLY A 164 9.92 27.79 2.41
CA GLY A 164 10.94 26.78 2.10
C GLY A 164 10.64 25.92 0.86
N TYR A 165 9.86 26.43 -0.09
CA TYR A 165 9.45 25.69 -1.30
C TYR A 165 10.53 25.55 -2.38
N ALA A 166 11.81 25.64 -2.01
CA ALA A 166 12.96 25.52 -2.92
C ALA A 166 12.91 24.26 -3.81
N ALA A 167 12.43 23.15 -3.25
CA ALA A 167 12.33 21.86 -3.91
C ALA A 167 11.18 21.80 -4.93
N ASN A 168 10.19 22.69 -4.80
CA ASN A 168 9.00 22.75 -5.64
C ASN A 168 9.26 23.61 -6.88
N ASN A 169 10.13 23.12 -7.75
CA ASN A 169 10.59 23.80 -8.95
C ASN A 169 10.46 22.87 -10.18
N PHE A 170 10.75 23.41 -11.37
CA PHE A 170 10.81 22.64 -12.63
C PHE A 170 12.22 22.62 -13.24
N ASN A 171 13.27 22.61 -12.41
CA ASN A 171 14.66 22.52 -12.90
C ASN A 171 14.95 21.21 -13.61
N ASP A 172 14.23 20.15 -13.24
CA ASP A 172 14.26 18.85 -13.88
C ASP A 172 12.83 18.27 -13.90
N VAL A 173 12.56 17.36 -14.83
CA VAL A 173 11.23 16.77 -15.01
C VAL A 173 10.74 16.06 -13.74
N PRO A 174 11.55 15.24 -13.03
CA PRO A 174 11.15 14.64 -11.75
C PRO A 174 10.73 15.64 -10.68
N SER A 175 11.51 16.71 -10.46
CA SER A 175 11.15 17.79 -9.52
C SER A 175 9.85 18.49 -9.94
N GLY A 176 9.67 18.71 -11.25
CA GLY A 176 8.43 19.22 -11.82
C GLY A 176 7.24 18.28 -11.57
N MET A 177 7.43 16.97 -11.69
CA MET A 177 6.41 15.96 -11.40
C MET A 177 5.97 15.98 -9.92
N VAL A 178 6.92 16.12 -8.99
CA VAL A 178 6.60 16.26 -7.55
C VAL A 178 5.81 17.55 -7.30
N THR A 179 6.24 18.66 -7.91
CA THR A 179 5.54 19.94 -7.81
C THR A 179 4.11 19.87 -8.36
N LEU A 180 3.93 19.25 -9.53
CA LEU A 180 2.60 19.04 -10.13
C LEU A 180 1.73 18.09 -9.31
N PHE A 181 2.32 17.08 -8.65
CA PHE A 181 1.58 16.21 -7.75
C PHE A 181 1.05 16.96 -6.53
N GLU A 182 1.83 17.87 -5.95
CA GLU A 182 1.35 18.74 -4.87
C GLU A 182 0.25 19.68 -5.34
N LEU A 183 0.41 20.27 -6.54
CA LEU A 183 -0.60 21.12 -7.17
C LEU A 183 -1.90 20.37 -7.50
N LEU A 184 -1.84 19.05 -7.74
CA LEU A 184 -3.01 18.19 -7.94
C LEU A 184 -3.89 18.13 -6.69
N VAL A 185 -3.27 18.11 -5.51
CA VAL A 185 -3.96 18.12 -4.20
C VAL A 185 -4.42 19.55 -3.84
N VAL A 186 -4.06 20.55 -4.66
CA VAL A 186 -4.40 21.97 -4.47
C VAL A 186 -3.84 22.52 -3.15
N ASN A 187 -2.78 21.89 -2.62
CA ASN A 187 -2.15 22.33 -1.39
C ASN A 187 -1.18 23.48 -1.67
N ASN A 188 -1.37 24.59 -0.95
CA ASN A 188 -0.53 25.79 -1.01
C ASN A 188 -0.18 26.30 -2.42
N TRP A 189 -1.09 26.08 -3.38
CA TRP A 189 -0.84 26.32 -4.80
C TRP A 189 -0.53 27.80 -5.11
N PHE A 190 -1.15 28.73 -4.38
CA PHE A 190 -0.95 30.17 -4.57
C PHE A 190 0.48 30.61 -4.25
N VAL A 191 1.12 30.02 -3.23
CA VAL A 191 2.52 30.28 -2.88
C VAL A 191 3.45 29.76 -3.98
N ILE A 192 3.18 28.56 -4.47
CA ILE A 192 3.96 27.98 -5.58
C ILE A 192 3.84 28.86 -6.83
N VAL A 193 2.62 29.29 -7.18
CA VAL A 193 2.39 30.19 -8.32
C VAL A 193 3.09 31.54 -8.15
N GLU A 194 3.04 32.14 -6.95
CA GLU A 194 3.76 33.38 -6.63
C GLU A 194 5.25 33.25 -6.93
N GLY A 195 5.89 32.17 -6.44
CA GLY A 195 7.30 31.91 -6.67
C GLY A 195 7.68 31.86 -8.15
N HIS A 196 6.82 31.25 -8.98
CA HIS A 196 7.06 31.14 -10.42
C HIS A 196 6.78 32.45 -11.17
N VAL A 197 5.81 33.26 -10.70
CA VAL A 197 5.53 34.59 -11.25
C VAL A 197 6.72 35.55 -11.02
N LEU A 198 7.36 35.48 -9.85
CA LEU A 198 8.50 36.33 -9.50
C LEU A 198 9.71 36.17 -10.43
N VAL A 199 9.90 34.98 -11.02
CA VAL A 199 11.03 34.69 -11.92
C VAL A 199 10.69 34.79 -13.41
N THR A 200 9.43 35.00 -13.77
CA THR A 200 8.99 35.02 -15.17
C THR A 200 8.08 36.21 -15.48
N SER A 201 6.76 36.04 -15.36
CA SER A 201 5.75 37.08 -15.59
C SER A 201 4.40 36.66 -15.00
N ALA A 202 3.46 37.60 -14.88
CA ALA A 202 2.10 37.30 -14.41
C ALA A 202 1.33 36.31 -15.32
N TRP A 203 1.67 36.22 -16.60
CA TRP A 203 1.00 35.34 -17.58
C TRP A 203 1.18 33.86 -17.28
N VAL A 204 2.22 33.51 -16.53
CA VAL A 204 2.47 32.14 -16.09
C VAL A 204 1.37 31.58 -15.19
N ARG A 205 0.54 32.44 -14.58
CA ARG A 205 -0.68 32.00 -13.87
C ARG A 205 -1.59 31.16 -14.77
N VAL A 206 -1.64 31.46 -16.08
CA VAL A 206 -2.45 30.70 -17.04
C VAL A 206 -1.97 29.25 -17.16
N PHE A 207 -0.66 28.99 -17.09
CA PHE A 207 -0.12 27.63 -17.08
C PHE A 207 -0.65 26.81 -15.89
N PHE A 208 -0.62 27.39 -14.69
CA PHE A 208 -1.11 26.72 -13.49
C PHE A 208 -2.63 26.56 -13.47
N ILE A 209 -3.37 27.54 -13.97
CA ILE A 209 -4.84 27.44 -14.13
C ILE A 209 -5.20 26.34 -15.15
N ALA A 210 -4.47 26.26 -16.26
CA ALA A 210 -4.67 25.21 -17.26
C ALA A 210 -4.36 23.81 -16.68
N PHE A 211 -3.27 23.68 -15.90
CA PHE A 211 -2.97 22.44 -15.19
C PHE A 211 -4.07 22.09 -14.18
N TRP A 212 -4.57 23.06 -13.43
CA TRP A 212 -5.67 22.82 -12.49
C TRP A 212 -6.94 22.34 -13.22
N LEU A 213 -7.33 23.03 -14.30
CA LEU A 213 -8.52 22.68 -15.07
C LEU A 213 -8.40 21.28 -15.69
N THR A 214 -7.23 20.91 -16.21
CA THR A 214 -7.03 19.61 -16.83
C THR A 214 -6.76 18.52 -15.80
N GLY A 215 -5.80 18.70 -14.90
CA GLY A 215 -5.36 17.73 -13.91
C GLY A 215 -6.41 17.46 -12.82
N VAL A 216 -6.88 18.49 -12.13
CA VAL A 216 -7.79 18.31 -10.98
C VAL A 216 -9.16 17.79 -11.43
N ILE A 217 -9.69 18.29 -12.56
CA ILE A 217 -10.93 17.77 -13.11
C ILE A 217 -10.75 16.31 -13.55
N MET A 218 -9.62 15.95 -14.18
CA MET A 218 -9.33 14.54 -14.50
C MET A 218 -9.23 13.67 -13.24
N THR A 219 -8.67 14.17 -12.13
CA THR A 219 -8.63 13.44 -10.86
C THR A 219 -10.01 13.27 -10.23
N LEU A 220 -10.86 14.30 -10.26
CA LEU A 220 -12.25 14.16 -9.83
C LEU A 220 -13.01 13.14 -10.69
N ASN A 221 -12.78 13.15 -12.00
CA ASN A 221 -13.33 12.16 -12.92
C ASN A 221 -12.82 10.75 -12.60
N LEU A 222 -11.59 10.59 -12.10
CA LEU A 222 -11.07 9.30 -11.64
C LEU A 222 -11.84 8.77 -10.44
N ILE A 223 -12.09 9.62 -9.44
CA ILE A 223 -12.85 9.24 -8.24
C ILE A 223 -14.26 8.80 -8.66
N VAL A 224 -14.95 9.60 -9.47
CA VAL A 224 -16.29 9.27 -9.96
C VAL A 224 -16.30 7.97 -10.76
N ALA A 225 -15.36 7.79 -11.69
CA ALA A 225 -15.27 6.58 -12.50
C ALA A 225 -15.00 5.32 -11.66
N SER A 226 -14.10 5.39 -10.68
CA SER A 226 -13.81 4.25 -9.79
C SER A 226 -15.01 3.87 -8.91
N ILE A 227 -15.77 4.86 -8.43
CA ILE A 227 -17.01 4.64 -7.68
C ILE A 227 -18.07 4.00 -8.59
N LEU A 228 -18.22 4.50 -9.83
CA LEU A 228 -19.15 3.93 -10.80
C LEU A 228 -18.81 2.50 -11.18
N ASP A 229 -17.53 2.16 -11.36
CA ASP A 229 -17.10 0.80 -11.67
C ASP A 229 -17.35 -0.16 -10.49
N ALA A 230 -17.11 0.31 -9.25
CA ALA A 230 -17.44 -0.44 -8.04
C ALA A 230 -18.95 -0.70 -7.94
N PHE A 231 -19.78 0.32 -8.15
CA PHE A 231 -21.23 0.15 -8.17
C PHE A 231 -21.70 -0.74 -9.32
N SER A 232 -21.17 -0.57 -10.52
CA SER A 232 -21.56 -1.35 -11.71
C SER A 232 -21.32 -2.84 -11.50
N LYS A 233 -20.22 -3.21 -10.83
CA LYS A 233 -19.94 -4.60 -10.46
C LYS A 233 -20.96 -5.18 -9.47
N GLU A 234 -21.34 -4.42 -8.45
CA GLU A 234 -22.37 -4.83 -7.49
C GLU A 234 -23.76 -4.95 -8.14
N TYR A 235 -24.13 -3.99 -9.00
CA TYR A 235 -25.38 -4.06 -9.76
C TYR A 235 -25.42 -5.27 -10.70
N ALA A 236 -24.32 -5.57 -11.41
CA ALA A 236 -24.23 -6.73 -12.28
C ALA A 236 -24.32 -8.06 -11.49
N ALA A 237 -23.69 -8.13 -10.31
CA ALA A 237 -23.78 -9.30 -9.44
C ALA A 237 -25.20 -9.52 -8.89
N ALA A 238 -25.88 -8.43 -8.47
CA ALA A 238 -27.26 -8.50 -8.00
C ALA A 238 -28.25 -8.89 -9.12
N ALA A 239 -28.04 -8.40 -10.35
CA ALA A 239 -28.82 -8.80 -11.51
C ALA A 239 -28.67 -10.30 -11.82
N ALA A 240 -27.44 -10.83 -11.77
CA ALA A 240 -27.17 -12.25 -12.01
C ALA A 240 -27.86 -13.20 -11.01
N ILE A 241 -28.06 -12.77 -9.76
CA ILE A 241 -28.82 -13.54 -8.75
C ILE A 241 -30.32 -13.53 -9.07
N THR A 242 -30.82 -12.44 -9.65
CA THR A 242 -32.25 -12.26 -9.94
C THR A 242 -32.68 -13.01 -11.21
N ASP A 243 -31.80 -13.07 -12.20
CA ASP A 243 -32.04 -13.73 -13.51
C ASP A 243 -31.63 -15.22 -13.53
N ALA A 244 -31.08 -15.75 -12.43
CA ALA A 244 -30.86 -17.19 -12.31
C ALA A 244 -32.23 -17.91 -12.41
N PRO A 245 -32.39 -18.87 -13.34
CA PRO A 245 -33.66 -19.55 -13.51
C PRO A 245 -33.99 -20.26 -12.20
N LYS A 246 -35.10 -19.89 -11.58
CA LYS A 246 -35.76 -20.73 -10.57
C LYS A 246 -36.22 -21.98 -11.33
N SER A 247 -35.36 -22.98 -11.42
CA SER A 247 -35.76 -24.33 -11.82
C SER A 247 -36.77 -24.80 -10.78
N PHE A 248 -38.04 -24.55 -11.09
CA PHE A 248 -39.16 -24.97 -10.29
C PHE A 248 -39.46 -26.42 -10.67
N ASP A 249 -38.71 -27.34 -10.08
CA ASP A 249 -39.10 -28.75 -10.01
C ASP A 249 -39.26 -29.13 -8.54
N SER A 250 -40.48 -28.92 -8.04
CA SER A 250 -41.23 -29.67 -7.01
C SER A 250 -40.61 -29.95 -5.61
N PRO A 251 -41.44 -30.09 -4.56
CA PRO A 251 -41.02 -29.81 -3.20
C PRO A 251 -40.47 -31.06 -2.50
N LEU A 252 -39.16 -31.14 -2.28
CA LEU A 252 -38.62 -31.74 -1.05
C LEU A 252 -37.13 -31.40 -0.89
N SER A 253 -36.77 -31.03 0.33
CA SER A 253 -35.42 -30.98 0.89
C SER A 253 -34.40 -30.05 0.23
N CYS A 254 -34.29 -28.82 0.73
CA CYS A 254 -33.00 -28.34 1.25
C CYS A 254 -33.25 -27.22 2.25
N GLN A 255 -32.89 -27.48 3.50
CA GLN A 255 -33.00 -26.55 4.62
C GLN A 255 -32.18 -25.29 4.35
N MET A 256 -32.81 -24.13 4.52
CA MET A 256 -32.11 -22.87 4.77
C MET A 256 -31.35 -23.01 6.09
N GLU A 257 -30.03 -23.18 6.02
CA GLU A 257 -29.16 -22.89 7.17
C GLU A 257 -28.77 -21.41 7.10
N MET A 258 -29.60 -20.56 7.71
CA MET A 258 -29.25 -19.17 7.98
C MET A 258 -28.20 -19.17 9.10
N LYS A 259 -26.91 -19.17 8.74
CA LYS A 259 -25.84 -18.93 9.72
C LYS A 259 -25.87 -17.48 10.16
N SER A 260 -26.70 -17.19 11.16
CA SER A 260 -26.59 -15.98 11.96
C SER A 260 -25.20 -15.92 12.58
N PHE A 261 -24.50 -14.82 12.32
CA PHE A 261 -23.24 -14.48 12.96
C PHE A 261 -23.46 -14.34 14.48
N VAL A 262 -23.17 -15.39 15.24
CA VAL A 262 -23.15 -15.35 16.71
C VAL A 262 -21.74 -14.94 17.14
N VAL A 263 -21.65 -13.76 17.76
CA VAL A 263 -20.43 -13.28 18.45
C VAL A 263 -20.10 -14.27 19.58
N PRO A 264 -18.85 -14.75 19.71
CA PRO A 264 -18.52 -15.70 20.77
C PRO A 264 -18.52 -14.98 22.14
N PRO A 265 -19.17 -15.54 23.18
CA PRO A 265 -19.06 -15.02 24.52
C PRO A 265 -17.73 -15.45 25.15
N THR A 266 -17.14 -14.51 25.88
CA THR A 266 -15.99 -14.66 26.77
C THR A 266 -16.20 -15.80 27.76
N SER A 267 -15.21 -16.68 27.89
CA SER A 267 -15.22 -17.83 28.78
C SER A 267 -15.10 -17.46 30.27
N SER A 268 -16.05 -17.91 31.09
CA SER A 268 -15.78 -18.41 32.45
C SER A 268 -16.72 -19.60 32.75
N PRO A 269 -16.33 -20.60 33.58
CA PRO A 269 -17.06 -21.86 33.68
C PRO A 269 -17.90 -21.94 34.97
N SER A 270 -19.21 -22.22 34.85
CA SER A 270 -19.97 -22.89 35.91
C SER A 270 -21.37 -23.38 35.49
N GLN A 271 -21.54 -24.70 35.65
CA GLN A 271 -22.74 -25.41 36.14
C GLN A 271 -24.03 -25.53 35.29
N THR A 272 -24.23 -26.78 34.83
CA THR A 272 -25.38 -27.67 35.17
C THR A 272 -26.83 -27.19 34.89
N ARG A 273 -27.51 -27.85 33.95
CA ARG A 273 -28.71 -28.69 34.22
C ARG A 273 -29.33 -29.32 32.96
N LEU A 274 -29.63 -30.61 33.08
CA LEU A 274 -30.48 -31.41 32.20
C LEU A 274 -31.93 -30.89 32.19
N THR A 275 -32.64 -31.10 31.07
CA THR A 275 -33.98 -31.74 31.05
C THR A 275 -34.42 -32.07 29.62
N HIS A 276 -34.54 -33.38 29.34
CA HIS A 276 -35.66 -34.07 28.68
C HIS A 276 -36.40 -33.33 27.54
N GLN A 277 -36.61 -33.91 26.35
CA GLN A 277 -37.52 -35.05 26.19
C GLN A 277 -37.47 -35.67 24.76
N ARG A 278 -37.56 -37.01 24.74
CA ARG A 278 -38.14 -37.90 23.71
C ARG A 278 -37.34 -38.26 22.44
N MET A 279 -36.64 -39.40 22.56
CA MET A 279 -36.49 -40.45 21.52
C MET A 279 -37.85 -40.99 21.06
N VAL A 280 -37.93 -41.47 19.80
CA VAL A 280 -38.31 -42.85 19.34
C VAL A 280 -37.92 -42.91 17.84
N ALA A 281 -36.85 -43.62 17.44
CA ALA A 281 -36.80 -45.00 16.90
C ALA A 281 -37.39 -45.12 15.47
N PHE A 282 -36.91 -45.91 14.49
CA PHE A 282 -35.89 -46.95 14.42
C PHE A 282 -35.69 -47.34 12.92
N ALA A 283 -34.51 -47.92 12.61
CA ALA A 283 -34.22 -48.93 11.57
C ALA A 283 -34.36 -48.57 10.07
N SER A 284 -33.32 -48.67 9.22
CA SER A 284 -32.62 -49.88 8.69
C SER A 284 -32.90 -49.90 7.16
N SER A 285 -32.04 -50.23 6.19
CA SER A 285 -31.02 -51.27 6.04
C SER A 285 -30.31 -51.09 4.66
N LYS A 286 -29.03 -51.46 4.59
CA LYS A 286 -28.29 -52.09 3.45
C LYS A 286 -28.23 -51.46 2.04
N GLU A 287 -27.01 -51.13 1.64
CA GLU A 287 -26.40 -51.37 0.30
C GLU A 287 -26.34 -52.89 -0.04
N PRO A 288 -26.17 -53.41 -1.31
CA PRO A 288 -25.05 -53.08 -2.21
C PRO A 288 -25.15 -53.36 -3.76
N ASN A 289 -24.11 -52.89 -4.48
CA ASN A 289 -23.43 -53.41 -5.69
C ASN A 289 -24.17 -53.98 -6.93
N GLY A 290 -23.73 -53.50 -8.11
CA GLY A 290 -23.26 -54.34 -9.22
C GLY A 290 -24.01 -54.24 -10.56
N GLY A 291 -23.28 -53.98 -11.65
CA GLY A 291 -23.75 -54.24 -13.03
C GLY A 291 -23.10 -53.39 -14.11
N ASN A 292 -22.19 -54.00 -14.88
CA ASN A 292 -21.60 -53.50 -16.12
C ASN A 292 -22.68 -53.26 -17.19
N ASP A 293 -22.52 -52.22 -18.02
CA ASP A 293 -22.89 -52.29 -19.44
C ASP A 293 -21.99 -51.40 -20.31
N LEU A 294 -21.62 -51.98 -21.45
CA LEU A 294 -20.72 -51.45 -22.47
C LEU A 294 -21.40 -50.36 -23.33
N LEU A 295 -20.58 -49.38 -23.77
CA LEU A 295 -20.53 -48.63 -25.07
C LEU A 295 -21.75 -48.66 -26.03
N PRO A 296 -22.03 -47.59 -26.82
CA PRO A 296 -20.99 -46.90 -27.60
C PRO A 296 -21.08 -45.37 -27.76
N ASP A 297 -19.97 -44.84 -28.26
CA ASP A 297 -19.77 -43.54 -28.89
C ASP A 297 -20.80 -43.24 -29.99
N GLU A 298 -21.44 -42.06 -29.94
CA GLU A 298 -21.77 -41.23 -31.12
C GLU A 298 -22.49 -39.94 -30.68
N CYS A 299 -21.81 -38.79 -30.73
CA CYS A 299 -22.31 -37.57 -31.37
C CYS A 299 -21.28 -36.43 -31.23
N ARG A 300 -20.55 -36.26 -32.32
CA ARG A 300 -19.71 -35.11 -32.65
C ARG A 300 -20.59 -34.10 -33.42
N SER A 301 -20.33 -32.81 -33.19
CA SER A 301 -20.72 -31.63 -33.99
C SER A 301 -22.20 -31.25 -34.13
N ALA A 302 -22.55 -30.11 -33.52
CA ALA A 302 -23.00 -28.90 -34.23
C ALA A 302 -22.57 -27.68 -33.42
#